data_AF-A0A920QD56-F1
#
_entry.id   AF-A0A920QD56-F1
#
_cell.length_a   1.000
_cell.length_b   1.000
_cell.length_c   1.000
_cell.angle_alpha   90.00
_cell.angle_beta   90.00
_cell.angle_gamma   90.00
#
_symmetry.space_group_name_H-M   'P 1'
#
loop_
_entity.id
_entity.type
_entity.pdbx_description
1 polymer ?
#
loop_
_entity_poly.entity_id
_entity_poly.type
_entity_poly.pdbx_seq_one_letter_code
_entity_poly.pdbx_strand_id
1 'polypeptide(L)'
;MPWDSKISQNAYERSVRARGFDIIRGLLPAATLTNMGVFGNGRFFETLISKLKVDSLLELNEIGQLSFEELNKVIPSFVRRADTNHRHFQDFRGFLTFPKKNL
;
A
#
# COMPACT_ATOMS: atom_id res chain seq x y z
N MET A 1 21.24 -16.37 18.18
CA MET A 1 22.30 -15.52 18.76
C MET A 1 22.93 -16.33 19.87
N PRO A 2 24.26 -16.37 20.01
CA PRO A 2 24.87 -16.97 21.19
C PRO A 2 24.51 -16.14 22.43
N TRP A 3 24.39 -16.80 23.58
CA TRP A 3 24.10 -16.14 24.84
C TRP A 3 25.31 -15.32 25.31
N ASP A 4 25.06 -14.10 25.80
CA ASP A 4 26.07 -13.19 26.37
C ASP A 4 25.59 -12.76 27.75
N SER A 5 26.45 -12.88 28.76
CA SER A 5 26.16 -12.52 30.15
C SER A 5 25.86 -11.04 30.36
N LYS A 6 26.17 -10.18 29.39
CA LYS A 6 25.84 -8.74 29.39
C LYS A 6 24.40 -8.46 28.95
N ILE A 7 23.69 -9.44 28.38
CA ILE A 7 22.32 -9.29 27.86
C ILE A 7 21.34 -9.87 28.87
N SER A 8 20.30 -9.10 29.24
CA SER A 8 19.22 -9.61 30.08
C SER A 8 18.54 -10.80 29.42
N GLN A 9 18.19 -11.82 30.21
CA GLN A 9 17.51 -13.03 29.74
C GLN A 9 16.24 -12.70 28.92
N ASN A 10 15.44 -11.72 29.35
CA ASN A 10 14.25 -11.28 28.62
C ASN A 10 14.57 -10.70 27.25
N ALA A 11 15.67 -9.95 27.11
CA ALA A 11 16.10 -9.37 25.84
C ALA A 11 16.62 -10.47 24.89
N TYR A 12 17.34 -11.45 25.43
CA TYR A 12 17.78 -12.63 24.68
C TYR A 12 16.61 -13.46 24.15
N GLU A 13 15.64 -13.81 24.98
CA GLU A 13 14.45 -14.59 24.58
C GLU A 13 13.62 -13.88 23.51
N ARG A 14 13.43 -12.56 23.63
CA ARG A 14 12.77 -11.74 22.61
C ARG A 14 13.52 -11.78 21.28
N SER A 15 14.85 -11.70 21.32
CA SER A 15 15.67 -11.75 20.10
C SER A 15 15.62 -13.11 19.41
N VAL A 16 15.66 -14.20 20.18
CA VAL A 16 15.51 -15.57 19.65
C VAL A 16 14.13 -15.74 19.02
N ARG A 17 13.06 -15.29 19.69
CA ARG A 17 11.69 -15.38 19.15
C ARG A 17 11.51 -14.53 17.89
N ALA A 18 12.00 -13.30 17.87
CA ALA A 18 11.94 -12.42 16.70
C ALA A 18 12.63 -13.06 15.49
N ARG A 19 13.83 -13.63 15.69
CA ARG A 19 14.53 -14.39 14.66
C ARG A 19 13.73 -15.60 14.17
N GLY A 20 13.07 -16.32 15.09
CA GLY A 20 12.15 -17.40 14.73
C GLY A 20 11.03 -16.92 13.81
N PHE A 21 10.40 -15.80 14.14
CA PHE A 21 9.37 -15.17 13.31
C PHE A 21 9.88 -14.76 11.94
N ASP A 22 11.08 -14.20 11.84
CA ASP A 22 11.68 -13.83 10.55
C ASP A 22 11.92 -15.03 9.64
N ILE A 23 12.33 -16.17 10.21
CA ILE A 23 12.53 -17.43 9.45
C ILE A 23 11.21 -17.96 8.92
N ILE A 24 10.16 -18.03 9.75
CA ILE A 24 8.87 -18.59 9.33
C ILE A 24 8.06 -17.63 8.45
N ARG A 25 8.38 -16.33 8.44
CA ARG A 25 7.68 -15.32 7.64
C ARG A 25 7.70 -15.63 6.14
N GLY A 26 8.72 -16.34 5.66
CA GLY A 26 8.81 -16.81 4.27
C GLY A 26 7.82 -17.92 3.90
N LEU A 27 7.19 -18.57 4.90
CA LEU A 27 6.17 -19.60 4.70
C LEU A 27 4.75 -19.00 4.60
N LEU A 28 4.60 -17.70 4.85
CA LEU A 28 3.30 -17.05 4.87
C LEU A 28 2.76 -16.87 3.45
N PRO A 29 1.46 -17.14 3.22
CA PRO A 29 0.83 -16.88 1.93
C PRO A 29 0.75 -15.37 1.66
N ALA A 30 0.62 -14.99 0.38
CA ALA A 30 0.43 -13.60 -0.04
C ALA A 30 -0.82 -12.94 0.57
N ALA A 31 -1.81 -13.74 0.99
CA ALA A 31 -3.03 -13.30 1.65
C ALA A 31 -2.85 -12.89 3.14
N THR A 32 -1.61 -12.83 3.63
CA THR A 32 -1.34 -12.45 5.03
C THR A 32 -1.65 -10.97 5.24
N LEU A 33 -2.62 -10.69 6.12
CA LEU A 33 -3.02 -9.33 6.47
C LEU A 33 -1.83 -8.53 7.01
N THR A 34 -1.60 -7.36 6.41
CA THR A 34 -0.51 -6.44 6.77
C THR A 34 -1.06 -5.05 7.01
N ASN A 35 -0.67 -4.43 8.12
CA ASN A 35 -0.97 -3.03 8.39
C ASN A 35 0.25 -2.18 8.02
N MET A 36 0.05 -1.19 7.14
CA MET A 36 1.10 -0.28 6.69
C MET A 36 0.61 1.16 6.71
N GLY A 37 1.48 2.07 7.16
CA GLY A 37 1.30 3.51 7.01
C GLY A 37 1.92 4.01 5.71
N VAL A 38 1.20 4.86 4.97
CA VAL A 38 1.69 5.50 3.75
C VAL A 38 1.68 7.01 3.95
N PHE A 39 2.80 7.67 3.64
CA PHE A 39 2.95 9.12 3.74
C PHE A 39 3.45 9.71 2.42
N GLY A 40 2.95 10.90 2.08
CA GLY A 40 3.33 11.60 0.86
C GLY A 40 2.64 12.95 0.73
N ASN A 41 2.96 13.68 -0.34
CA ASN A 41 2.30 14.94 -0.66
C ASN A 41 0.95 14.71 -1.38
N GLY A 42 0.17 15.78 -1.60
CA GLY A 42 -1.15 15.66 -2.25
C GLY A 42 -1.10 15.11 -3.69
N ARG A 43 -0.06 15.45 -4.46
CA ARG A 43 0.16 14.92 -5.83
C ARG A 43 0.46 13.42 -5.84
N PHE A 44 1.19 12.96 -4.83
CA PHE A 44 1.47 11.54 -4.60
C PHE A 44 0.17 10.78 -4.38
N PHE A 45 -0.69 11.24 -3.46
CA PHE A 45 -1.96 10.58 -3.18
C PHE A 45 -2.92 10.61 -4.38
N GLU A 46 -3.01 11.72 -5.09
CA GLU A 46 -3.80 11.81 -6.33
C GLU A 46 -3.39 10.72 -7.34
N THR A 47 -2.08 10.59 -7.60
CA THR A 47 -1.56 9.62 -8.57
C THR A 47 -1.72 8.18 -8.07
N LEU A 48 -1.45 7.95 -6.79
CA LEU A 48 -1.60 6.63 -6.15
C LEU A 48 -3.04 6.13 -6.26
N ILE A 49 -4.01 6.94 -5.82
CA ILE A 49 -5.44 6.60 -5.87
C ILE A 49 -5.87 6.37 -7.31
N SER A 50 -5.44 7.24 -8.23
CA SER A 50 -5.80 7.11 -9.65
C SER A 50 -5.30 5.79 -10.25
N LYS A 51 -4.09 5.36 -9.89
CA LYS A 51 -3.54 4.06 -10.31
C LYS A 51 -4.28 2.89 -9.70
N LEU A 52 -4.53 2.93 -8.38
CA LEU A 52 -5.23 1.87 -7.65
C LEU A 52 -6.63 1.61 -8.22
N LYS A 53 -7.38 2.67 -8.55
CA LYS A 53 -8.73 2.60 -9.12
C LYS A 53 -8.81 2.21 -10.61
N VAL A 54 -7.67 2.07 -11.28
CA VAL A 54 -7.60 1.63 -12.70
C VAL A 54 -6.99 0.22 -12.81
N ASP A 55 -6.47 -0.33 -11.71
CA ASP A 55 -5.85 -1.64 -11.72
C ASP A 55 -6.86 -2.74 -12.06
N SER A 56 -6.37 -3.83 -12.65
CA SER A 56 -7.18 -5.03 -12.93
C SER A 56 -7.63 -5.77 -11.68
N LEU A 57 -6.90 -5.64 -10.55
CA LEU A 57 -7.19 -6.33 -9.30
C LEU A 57 -8.24 -5.58 -8.50
N LEU A 58 -9.35 -6.25 -8.17
CA LEU A 58 -10.45 -5.64 -7.39
C LEU A 58 -9.98 -5.15 -6.01
N GLU A 59 -9.13 -5.92 -5.32
CA GLU A 59 -8.59 -5.55 -4.01
C GLU A 59 -7.85 -4.20 -4.04
N LEU A 60 -7.11 -3.92 -5.12
CA LEU A 60 -6.43 -2.64 -5.28
C LEU A 60 -7.41 -1.49 -5.53
N ASN A 61 -8.48 -1.75 -6.31
CA ASN A 61 -9.54 -0.77 -6.52
C ASN A 61 -10.25 -0.41 -5.21
N GLU A 62 -10.55 -1.41 -4.37
CA GLU A 62 -11.16 -1.23 -3.05
C GLU A 62 -10.27 -0.39 -2.14
N ILE A 63 -8.96 -0.70 -2.06
CA ILE A 63 -8.00 0.10 -1.29
C ILE A 63 -7.95 1.54 -1.82
N GLY A 64 -7.97 1.73 -3.14
CA GLY A 64 -8.00 3.05 -3.77
C GLY A 64 -9.27 3.84 -3.43
N GLN A 65 -10.43 3.17 -3.37
CA GLN A 65 -11.70 3.80 -3.01
C GLN A 65 -11.74 4.21 -1.54
N LEU A 66 -11.38 3.30 -0.63
CA LEU A 66 -11.30 3.59 0.82
C LEU A 66 -10.32 4.73 1.10
N SER A 67 -9.15 4.73 0.43
CA SER A 67 -8.16 5.80 0.57
C SER A 67 -8.71 7.15 0.08
N PHE A 68 -9.43 7.16 -1.04
CA PHE A 68 -10.06 8.37 -1.56
C PHE A 68 -11.11 8.92 -0.61
N GLU A 69 -11.98 8.08 -0.06
CA GLU A 69 -13.04 8.50 0.85
C GLU A 69 -12.49 9.14 2.13
N GLU A 70 -11.50 8.52 2.77
CA GLU A 70 -10.90 9.08 3.99
C GLU A 70 -10.11 10.35 3.71
N LEU A 71 -9.33 10.39 2.61
CA LEU A 71 -8.56 11.59 2.27
C LEU A 71 -9.45 12.74 1.78
N ASN A 72 -10.60 12.47 1.16
CA ASN A 72 -11.53 13.50 0.71
C ASN A 72 -12.17 14.25 1.90
N LYS A 73 -12.24 13.64 3.09
CA LYS A 73 -12.71 14.31 4.31
C LYS A 73 -11.72 15.36 4.83
N VAL A 74 -10.42 15.15 4.61
CA VAL A 74 -9.36 15.98 5.22
C VAL A 74 -8.69 16.91 4.20
N ILE A 75 -8.43 16.43 2.99
CA ILE A 75 -7.68 17.13 1.93
C ILE A 75 -8.38 17.08 0.56
N PRO A 76 -9.67 17.48 0.46
CA PRO A 76 -10.47 17.33 -0.76
C PRO A 76 -9.85 17.98 -2.00
N SER A 77 -9.24 19.15 -1.85
CA SER A 77 -8.63 19.91 -2.96
C SER A 77 -7.48 19.15 -3.64
N PHE A 78 -6.76 18.29 -2.90
CA PHE A 78 -5.64 17.52 -3.41
C PHE A 78 -6.07 16.22 -4.09
N VAL A 79 -7.12 15.57 -3.59
CA VAL A 79 -7.58 14.27 -4.12
C VAL A 79 -8.70 14.37 -5.17
N ARG A 80 -9.33 15.54 -5.35
CA ARG A 80 -10.45 15.76 -6.28
C ARG A 80 -10.26 15.19 -7.68
N ARG A 81 -9.02 15.22 -8.21
CA ARG A 81 -8.70 14.75 -9.56
C ARG A 81 -8.68 13.23 -9.70
N ALA A 82 -8.60 12.50 -8.57
CA ALA A 82 -8.65 11.05 -8.51
C ALA A 82 -10.10 10.51 -8.33
N ASP A 83 -11.10 11.38 -8.37
CA ASP A 83 -12.51 10.97 -8.46
C ASP A 83 -12.76 10.35 -9.84
N THR A 84 -13.43 9.20 -9.85
CA THR A 84 -13.87 8.51 -11.06
C THR A 84 -14.70 9.38 -11.99
N ASN A 85 -15.46 10.34 -11.48
CA ASN A 85 -16.27 11.25 -12.31
C ASN A 85 -15.45 12.43 -12.86
N HIS A 86 -14.22 12.62 -12.40
CA HIS A 86 -13.39 13.73 -12.84
C HIS A 86 -12.83 13.48 -14.25
N ARG A 87 -12.88 14.49 -15.12
CA ARG A 87 -12.34 14.39 -16.49
C ARG A 87 -10.90 13.88 -16.53
N HIS A 88 -10.01 14.46 -15.70
CA HIS A 88 -8.63 13.99 -15.58
C HIS A 88 -8.49 12.49 -15.24
N PHE A 89 -9.36 11.94 -14.40
CA PHE A 89 -9.33 10.51 -14.09
C PHE A 89 -9.72 9.68 -15.31
N GLN A 90 -10.75 10.10 -16.05
CA GLN A 90 -11.17 9.41 -17.27
C GLN A 90 -10.09 9.45 -18.36
N ASP A 91 -9.42 10.60 -18.51
CA ASP A 91 -8.28 10.74 -19.41
C ASP A 91 -7.12 9.80 -19.00
N PHE A 92 -6.82 9.74 -17.70
CA PHE A 92 -5.79 8.85 -17.13
C PHE A 92 -6.14 7.36 -17.33
N ARG A 93 -7.38 6.98 -17.05
CA ARG A 93 -7.89 5.63 -17.29
C ARG A 93 -7.80 5.26 -18.77
N GLY A 94 -8.21 6.18 -19.66
CA GLY A 94 -8.07 6.02 -21.11
C GLY A 94 -6.63 5.72 -21.49
N PHE A 95 -5.67 6.56 -21.07
CA PHE A 95 -4.25 6.39 -21.35
C PHE A 95 -3.71 5.01 -20.95
N LEU A 96 -4.08 4.51 -19.77
CA LEU A 96 -3.63 3.19 -19.29
C LEU A 96 -4.36 2.01 -19.95
N THR A 97 -5.61 2.21 -20.39
CA THR A 97 -6.41 1.15 -21.02
C THR A 97 -6.02 0.93 -22.48
N PHE A 98 -5.39 1.91 -23.16
CA PHE A 98 -4.86 1.71 -24.50
C PHE A 98 -3.72 0.67 -24.45
N PRO A 99 -3.89 -0.51 -25.07
CA PRO A 99 -2.86 -1.53 -25.04
C PRO A 99 -1.61 -0.97 -25.69
N LYS A 100 -0.46 -1.11 -25.01
CA LYS A 100 0.85 -1.00 -25.64
C LYS A 100 0.94 -2.08 -26.73
N LYS A 101 0.43 -1.77 -27.92
CA LYS A 101 0.62 -2.57 -29.13
C LYS A 101 2.12 -2.49 -29.43
N ASN A 102 2.83 -3.58 -29.11
CA ASN A 102 4.15 -4.02 -29.56
C ASN A 102 5.11 -2.93 -30.09
N LEU A 103 6.15 -2.65 -29.31
CA LEU A 103 7.52 -2.52 -29.83
C LEU A 103 8.27 -3.79 -29.44
#